data_AF-A0A965SI64-F1
#
_entry.id   AF-A0A965SI64-F1
#
_cell.length_a   1.000
_cell.length_b   1.000
_cell.length_c   1.000
_cell.angle_alpha   90.00
_cell.angle_beta   90.00
_cell.angle_gamma   90.00
#
_symmetry.space_group_name_H-M   'P 1'
#
loop_
_entity.id
_entity.type
_entity.pdbx_description
1 polymer ?
#
loop_
_entity_poly.entity_id
_entity_poly.type
_entity_poly.pdbx_seq_one_letter_code
_entity_poly.pdbx_strand_id
1 'polypeptide(L)'
;METLGCPKNEVDSEKLVGTLLAQGLTATEDESEADVVVVNTCAFIEDARKESIDTILALSDRRKKGARLVVTGCMAERYGDELRANLPEADQIAGFGVAI
;
A
#
# COMPACT_ATOMS: atom_id res chain seq x y z
N MET A 1 6.89 -3.80 0.62
CA MET A 1 5.79 -3.00 1.23
C MET A 1 6.32 -1.61 1.34
N GLU A 2 5.68 -0.65 0.69
CA GLU A 2 6.10 0.75 0.73
C GLU A 2 5.34 1.50 1.81
N THR A 3 6.05 2.29 2.61
CA THR A 3 5.50 3.03 3.73
C THR A 3 5.82 4.50 3.58
N LEU A 4 4.80 5.35 3.59
CA LEU A 4 4.96 6.77 3.29
C LEU A 4 4.42 7.64 4.42
N GLY A 5 5.01 8.82 4.58
CA GLY A 5 4.52 9.87 5.45
C GLY A 5 5.14 9.90 6.85
N CYS A 6 4.50 9.28 7.84
CA CYS A 6 4.78 9.57 9.25
C CYS A 6 5.23 8.34 10.06
N PRO A 7 5.88 8.51 11.22
CA PRO A 7 6.36 7.40 12.06
C PRO A 7 5.26 6.42 12.50
N LYS A 8 4.00 6.88 12.59
CA LYS A 8 2.87 5.98 12.85
C LYS A 8 2.69 4.96 11.71
N ASN A 9 2.86 5.38 10.45
CA ASN A 9 2.76 4.47 9.31
C ASN A 9 3.88 3.43 9.33
N GLU A 10 5.08 3.74 9.81
CA GLU A 10 6.17 2.76 9.99
C GLU A 10 5.77 1.67 10.98
N VAL A 11 5.34 2.07 12.19
CA VAL A 11 4.89 1.14 13.24
C VAL A 11 3.69 0.30 12.79
N ASP A 12 2.75 0.92 12.08
CA ASP A 12 1.59 0.23 11.53
C ASP A 12 1.99 -0.76 10.43
N SER A 13 3.00 -0.43 9.63
CA SER A 13 3.54 -1.32 8.60
C SER A 13 4.27 -2.51 9.17
N GLU A 14 5.07 -2.35 10.24
CA GLU A 14 5.70 -3.47 10.93
C GLU A 14 4.68 -4.51 11.42
N LYS A 15 3.55 -4.05 11.98
CA LYS A 15 2.45 -4.93 12.41
C LYS A 15 1.81 -5.66 11.23
N LEU A 16 1.58 -4.95 10.13
CA LEU A 16 0.98 -5.53 8.93
C LEU A 16 1.91 -6.58 8.31
N VAL A 17 3.20 -6.28 8.18
CA VAL A 17 4.23 -7.23 7.74
C VAL A 17 4.23 -8.46 8.64
N GLY A 18 4.23 -8.29 9.97
CA GLY A 18 4.15 -9.42 10.90
C GLY A 18 2.92 -10.29 10.69
N THR A 19 1.77 -9.68 10.38
CA THR A 19 0.53 -10.40 10.07
C THR A 19 0.63 -11.18 8.76
N LEU A 20 1.16 -10.56 7.69
CA LEU A 20 1.32 -11.20 6.39
C LEU A 20 2.31 -12.38 6.46
N LEU A 21 3.43 -12.22 7.19
CA LEU A 21 4.39 -13.28 7.43
C LEU A 21 3.76 -14.44 8.21
N ALA A 22 2.93 -14.16 9.22
CA ALA A 22 2.21 -15.18 9.98
C ALA A 22 1.17 -15.93 9.13
N GLN A 23 0.67 -15.33 8.05
CA GLN A 23 -0.21 -15.97 7.07
C GLN A 23 0.56 -16.81 6.03
N GLY A 24 1.90 -16.87 6.13
CA GLY A 24 2.74 -17.68 5.26
C GLY A 24 3.27 -16.95 4.02
N LEU A 25 3.08 -15.63 3.91
CA LEU A 25 3.75 -14.83 2.89
C LEU A 25 5.23 -14.65 3.28
N THR A 26 6.06 -14.39 2.28
CA THR A 26 7.48 -14.05 2.45
C THR A 26 7.75 -12.65 1.94
N ALA A 27 8.61 -11.90 2.64
CA ALA A 27 9.05 -10.60 2.17
C ALA A 27 10.07 -10.75 1.03
N THR A 28 10.00 -9.85 0.05
CA THR A 28 11.02 -9.66 -0.98
C THR A 28 11.32 -8.16 -1.10
N GLU A 29 12.56 -7.85 -1.48
CA GLU A 29 13.00 -6.49 -1.79
C GLU A 29 12.86 -6.15 -3.29
N ASP A 30 12.47 -7.13 -4.11
CA ASP A 30 12.25 -6.96 -5.56
C ASP A 30 10.75 -6.95 -5.87
N GLU A 31 10.21 -5.81 -6.29
CA GLU A 31 8.79 -5.67 -6.64
C GLU A 31 8.36 -6.54 -7.83
N SER A 32 9.29 -6.97 -8.68
CA SER A 32 9.02 -7.83 -9.84
C SER A 32 8.85 -9.31 -9.47
N GLU A 33 9.20 -9.69 -8.25
CA GLU A 33 8.99 -11.03 -7.70
C GLU A 33 7.74 -11.12 -6.80
N ALA A 34 7.26 -9.99 -6.29
CA ALA A 34 6.18 -9.92 -5.32
C ALA A 34 4.82 -10.34 -5.93
N ASP A 35 4.11 -11.25 -5.26
CA ASP A 35 2.72 -11.61 -5.60
C ASP A 35 1.68 -10.60 -5.04
N VAL A 36 2.07 -9.88 -3.99
CA VAL A 36 1.28 -8.82 -3.37
C VAL A 36 2.20 -7.64 -3.03
N VAL A 37 1.82 -6.46 -3.51
CA VAL A 37 2.48 -5.19 -3.20
C VAL A 37 1.52 -4.35 -2.35
N VAL A 38 1.97 -3.91 -1.18
CA VAL A 38 1.17 -3.08 -0.27
C VAL A 38 1.82 -1.70 -0.15
N VAL A 39 1.02 -0.64 -0.31
CA VAL A 39 1.43 0.77 -0.13
C VAL A 39 0.65 1.37 1.04
N ASN A 40 1.34 1.72 2.11
CA ASN A 40 0.76 2.37 3.28
C ASN A 40 0.92 3.89 3.19
N THR A 41 -0.20 4.56 2.93
CA THR A 41 -0.27 5.96 2.52
C THR A 41 -0.61 6.91 3.68
N CYS A 42 -0.21 8.18 3.56
CA CYS A 42 -0.45 9.21 4.57
C CYS A 42 -1.39 10.29 4.07
N ALA A 43 -2.45 10.57 4.83
CA ALA A 43 -3.41 11.64 4.52
C ALA A 43 -3.10 12.95 5.24
N PHE A 44 -2.03 13.06 6.03
CA PHE A 44 -1.78 14.24 6.87
C PHE A 44 -0.68 15.14 6.32
N ILE A 45 0.35 14.56 5.70
CA ILE A 45 1.47 15.30 5.12
C ILE A 45 1.20 15.49 3.64
N GLU A 46 1.17 16.73 3.17
CA GLU A 46 0.80 17.06 1.79
C GLU A 46 1.77 16.43 0.77
N ASP A 47 3.07 16.58 0.97
CA ASP A 47 4.09 15.98 0.12
C ASP A 47 3.93 14.45 0.05
N ALA A 48 3.65 13.81 1.19
CA ALA A 48 3.45 12.37 1.28
C ALA A 48 2.19 11.90 0.53
N ARG A 49 1.16 12.74 0.38
CA ARG A 49 -0.03 12.39 -0.42
C ARG A 49 0.32 12.29 -1.89
N LYS A 50 1.07 13.26 -2.40
CA LYS A 50 1.52 13.25 -3.80
C LYS A 50 2.46 12.06 -4.05
N GLU A 51 3.45 11.89 -3.18
CA GLU A 51 4.37 10.76 -3.22
C GLU A 51 3.64 9.42 -3.15
N SER A 52 2.54 9.32 -2.38
CA SER A 52 1.70 8.12 -2.32
C SER A 52 1.11 7.77 -3.68
N ILE A 53 0.53 8.74 -4.39
CA ILE A 53 -0.04 8.49 -5.72
C ILE A 53 1.07 8.13 -6.71
N ASP A 54 2.17 8.88 -6.72
CA ASP A 54 3.31 8.63 -7.62
C ASP A 54 3.89 7.22 -7.39
N THR A 55 4.02 6.80 -6.12
CA THR A 55 4.50 5.47 -5.73
C THR A 55 3.55 4.37 -6.17
N ILE A 56 2.24 4.55 -6.00
CA ILE A 56 1.24 3.55 -6.41
C ILE A 56 1.31 3.33 -7.92
N LEU A 57 1.39 4.41 -8.72
CA LEU A 57 1.51 4.32 -10.17
C LEU A 57 2.83 3.67 -10.59
N ALA A 58 3.95 4.04 -9.98
CA ALA A 58 5.25 3.46 -10.28
C ALA A 58 5.30 1.96 -9.97
N LEU A 59 4.77 1.54 -8.82
CA LEU A 59 4.66 0.11 -8.47
C LEU A 59 3.66 -0.62 -9.35
N SER A 60 2.62 0.07 -9.82
CA SER A 60 1.68 -0.53 -10.74
C SER A 60 2.36 -1.00 -12.02
N ASP A 61 3.28 -0.19 -12.54
CA ASP A 61 4.03 -0.48 -13.76
C ASP A 61 5.13 -1.54 -13.56
N ARG A 62 5.74 -1.59 -12.37
CA ARG A 62 6.90 -2.45 -12.09
C ARG A 62 6.56 -3.80 -11.47
N ARG A 63 5.40 -3.91 -10.81
CA ARG A 63 5.00 -5.16 -10.14
C ARG A 63 4.93 -6.32 -11.12
N LYS A 64 5.18 -7.52 -10.63
CA LYS A 64 4.93 -8.77 -11.35
C LYS A 64 3.54 -8.77 -11.99
N LYS A 65 3.44 -9.17 -13.27
CA LYS A 65 2.14 -9.25 -13.95
C LYS A 65 1.20 -10.21 -13.20
N GLY A 66 0.02 -9.72 -12.83
CA GLY A 66 -0.97 -10.48 -12.06
C GLY A 66 -0.79 -10.39 -10.54
N ALA A 67 0.22 -9.67 -10.05
CA ALA A 67 0.34 -9.35 -8.63
C ALA A 67 -0.72 -8.35 -8.19
N ARG A 68 -1.19 -8.50 -6.95
CA ARG A 68 -2.17 -7.59 -6.35
C ARG A 68 -1.47 -6.34 -5.82
N LEU A 69 -1.99 -5.16 -6.16
CA LEU A 69 -1.56 -3.88 -5.60
C LEU A 69 -2.62 -3.38 -4.60
N VAL A 70 -2.21 -3.23 -3.35
CA VAL A 70 -3.08 -2.92 -2.23
C VAL A 70 -2.68 -1.59 -1.63
N VAL A 71 -3.63 -0.66 -1.56
CA VAL A 71 -3.45 0.66 -0.96
C VAL A 71 -4.12 0.67 0.40
N THR A 72 -3.35 1.00 1.42
CA THR A 72 -3.82 1.11 2.80
C THR A 72 -3.35 2.39 3.49
N GLY A 73 -3.67 2.53 4.77
CA GLY A 73 -3.30 3.67 5.60
C GLY A 73 -4.32 4.81 5.54
N CYS A 74 -3.87 5.97 6.02
CA CYS A 74 -4.74 7.10 6.31
C CYS A 74 -5.46 7.66 5.05
N MET A 75 -4.86 7.59 3.86
CA MET A 75 -5.57 8.04 2.64
C MET A 75 -6.67 7.06 2.25
N ALA A 76 -6.43 5.75 2.38
CA ALA A 76 -7.44 4.74 2.12
C ALA A 76 -8.64 4.86 3.09
N GLU A 77 -8.39 5.22 4.34
CA GLU A 77 -9.45 5.47 5.34
C GLU A 77 -10.24 6.75 5.05
N ARG A 78 -9.56 7.83 4.69
CA ARG A 78 -10.18 9.16 4.58
C ARG A 78 -10.78 9.44 3.21
N TYR A 79 -10.13 8.95 2.15
CA TYR A 79 -10.44 9.26 0.75
C TYR A 79 -10.70 7.98 -0.06
N GLY A 80 -11.06 6.87 0.60
CA GLY A 80 -11.17 5.56 -0.05
C GLY A 80 -12.08 5.54 -1.28
N ASP A 81 -13.22 6.23 -1.24
CA ASP A 81 -14.16 6.28 -2.38
C ASP A 81 -13.59 7.06 -3.57
N GLU A 82 -12.91 8.18 -3.30
CA GLU A 82 -12.25 8.98 -4.33
C GLU A 82 -11.08 8.21 -4.95
N LEU A 83 -10.27 7.54 -4.13
CA LEU A 83 -9.18 6.70 -4.59
C LEU A 83 -9.70 5.56 -5.47
N ARG A 84 -10.78 4.88 -5.09
CA ARG A 84 -11.38 3.81 -5.90
C ARG A 84 -11.90 4.30 -7.24
N ALA A 85 -12.41 5.53 -7.28
CA ALA A 85 -12.92 6.14 -8.50
C ALA A 85 -11.81 6.59 -9.46
N ASN A 86 -10.63 6.99 -8.93
CA ASN A 86 -9.58 7.65 -9.70
C ASN A 86 -8.28 6.83 -9.85
N LEU A 87 -8.13 5.72 -9.13
CA LEU A 87 -6.92 4.91 -9.10
C LEU A 87 -7.23 3.44 -9.44
N PRO A 88 -7.63 3.14 -10.70
CA PRO A 88 -8.00 1.79 -11.12
C PRO A 88 -6.83 0.78 -11.08
N GLU A 89 -5.60 1.25 -10.95
CA GLU A 89 -4.38 0.44 -10.82
C GLU A 89 -4.32 -0.33 -9.51
N ALA A 90 -4.98 0.18 -8.47
CA ALA A 90 -5.07 -0.45 -7.16
C ALA A 90 -6.17 -1.51 -7.15
N ASP A 91 -5.76 -2.77 -6.99
CA ASP A 91 -6.68 -3.92 -6.92
C ASP A 91 -7.53 -3.89 -5.64
N GLN A 92 -7.03 -3.27 -4.57
CA GLN A 92 -7.75 -3.09 -3.31
C GLN A 92 -7.36 -1.78 -2.62
N ILE A 93 -8.36 -1.04 -2.15
CA ILE A 93 -8.19 0.13 -1.28
C ILE A 93 -8.92 -0.14 0.02
N ALA A 94 -8.18 -0.24 1.12
CA ALA A 94 -8.71 -0.62 2.42
C ALA A 94 -8.00 0.09 3.57
N GLY A 95 -8.75 0.49 4.60
CA GLY A 95 -8.18 1.10 5.79
C GLY A 95 -7.25 0.17 6.57
N PHE A 96 -6.58 0.70 7.59
CA PHE A 96 -5.62 -0.10 8.35
C PHE A 96 -6.33 -1.21 9.15
N GLY A 97 -5.75 -2.42 9.14
CA GLY A 97 -6.29 -3.59 9.85
C GLY A 97 -7.42 -4.33 9.13
N VAL A 98 -7.79 -3.91 7.91
CA VAL A 98 -8.67 -4.70 7.03
C VAL A 98 -7.86 -5.81 6.37
N ALA A 99 -8.46 -6.99 6.20
CA ALA A 99 -7.80 -8.14 5.60
C ALA A 99 -7.38 -7.88 4.13
N ILE A 100 -6.20 -8.39 3.76
CA ILE A 100 -5.53 -8.26 2.45
C ILE A 100 -5.28 -9.65 1.87
#